data_AF-A0A848B6S2-F1
#
_entry.id   AF-A0A848B6S2-F1
#
_cell.length_a   1.000
_cell.length_b   1.000
_cell.length_c   1.000
_cell.angle_alpha   90.00
_cell.angle_beta   90.00
_cell.angle_gamma   90.00
#
_symmetry.space_group_name_H-M   'P 1'
#
loop_
_entity.id
_entity.type
_entity.pdbx_description
1 polymer ?
#
loop_
_entity_poly.entity_id
_entity_poly.type
_entity_poly.pdbx_seq_one_letter_code
_entity_poly.pdbx_strand_id
1 'polypeptide(L)'
;VFFPVLSGGIAWLTGVDGFRACQVAALLLWAAAAIPLYGIVLKLWGDRRIALLAELLYLAASHLQRYVYDGLRDNGRSLGLFLLVLGLLMFYESCRSWRAVPVSAVGAALLTMLRVDGPLIAAAGILCFIVWDVTGNHRNLLRCAALLILTTVLISPQLYLNYRWSGYPVPNSRYSLILEHLGIPGWGDGI
;
A
#
# COMPACT_ATOMS: atom_id res chain seq x y z
N VAL A 1 6.59 5.22 -8.21
CA VAL A 1 6.25 5.01 -9.64
C VAL A 1 4.74 4.84 -9.84
N PHE A 2 4.05 4.10 -8.98
CA PHE A 2 2.61 3.81 -9.12
C PHE A 2 1.73 5.06 -9.37
N PHE A 3 1.82 6.09 -8.53
CA PHE A 3 0.98 7.28 -8.66
C PHE A 3 1.22 8.08 -9.97
N PRO A 4 2.48 8.36 -10.39
CA PRO A 4 2.76 8.91 -11.71
C PRO A 4 2.22 8.06 -12.88
N VAL A 5 2.32 6.73 -12.81
CA VAL A 5 1.80 5.85 -13.86
C VAL A 5 0.27 5.91 -13.92
N LEU A 6 -0.40 5.88 -12.76
CA LEU A 6 -1.85 5.99 -12.67
C LEU A 6 -2.35 7.34 -13.22
N SER A 7 -1.76 8.44 -12.78
CA SER A 7 -2.10 9.79 -13.27
C SER A 7 -1.78 9.96 -14.76
N GLY A 8 -0.63 9.49 -15.24
CA GLY A 8 -0.28 9.50 -16.66
C GLY A 8 -1.26 8.68 -17.50
N GLY A 9 -1.70 7.52 -17.00
CA GLY A 9 -2.74 6.71 -17.64
C GLY A 9 -4.08 7.43 -17.72
N ILE A 10 -4.50 8.12 -16.65
CA ILE A 10 -5.72 8.93 -16.64
C ILE A 10 -5.62 10.09 -17.64
N ALA A 11 -4.49 10.80 -17.66
CA ALA A 11 -4.25 11.89 -18.61
C ALA A 11 -4.32 11.38 -20.07
N TRP A 12 -3.69 10.23 -20.34
CA TRP A 12 -3.72 9.61 -21.66
C TRP A 12 -5.12 9.17 -22.09
N LEU A 13 -5.91 8.58 -21.18
CA LEU A 13 -7.26 8.10 -21.48
C LEU A 13 -8.29 9.22 -21.65
N THR A 14 -8.16 10.32 -20.91
CA THR A 14 -9.19 11.36 -20.83
C THR A 14 -8.80 12.67 -21.53
N GLY A 15 -7.53 12.82 -21.89
CA GLY A 15 -7.00 14.04 -22.52
C GLY A 15 -6.92 15.25 -21.58
N VAL A 16 -7.12 15.06 -20.27
CA VAL A 16 -7.01 16.15 -19.28
C VAL A 16 -5.55 16.47 -18.93
N ASP A 17 -5.32 17.70 -18.49
CA ASP A 17 -4.01 18.15 -18.02
C ASP A 17 -3.44 17.24 -16.91
N GLY A 18 -2.12 17.05 -16.91
CA GLY A 18 -1.44 16.18 -15.95
C GLY A 18 -1.75 16.51 -14.49
N PHE A 19 -1.91 17.79 -14.13
CA PHE A 19 -2.30 18.19 -12.78
C PHE A 19 -3.71 17.72 -12.41
N ARG A 20 -4.69 17.88 -13.31
CA ARG A 20 -6.06 17.39 -13.10
C ARG A 20 -6.08 15.86 -13.05
N ALA A 21 -5.28 15.19 -13.86
CA ALA A 21 -5.13 13.74 -13.80
C ALA A 21 -4.58 13.26 -12.45
N CYS A 22 -3.65 14.00 -11.84
CA CYS A 22 -3.18 13.73 -10.47
C CYS A 22 -4.29 13.91 -9.43
N GLN A 23 -5.12 14.97 -9.54
CA GLN A 23 -6.28 15.16 -8.65
C GLN A 23 -7.27 14.00 -8.77
N VAL A 24 -7.58 13.56 -9.98
CA VAL A 24 -8.45 12.40 -10.22
C VAL A 24 -7.84 11.12 -9.66
N ALA A 25 -6.54 10.88 -9.85
CA ALA A 25 -5.85 9.73 -9.28
C ALA A 25 -5.92 9.74 -7.74
N ALA A 26 -5.69 10.89 -7.10
CA ALA A 26 -5.79 11.07 -5.66
C ALA A 26 -7.23 10.87 -5.16
N LEU A 27 -8.23 11.36 -5.90
CA LEU A 27 -9.65 11.16 -5.61
C LEU A 27 -10.02 9.68 -5.65
N LEU A 28 -9.60 8.96 -6.69
CA LEU A 28 -9.89 7.54 -6.85
C LEU A 28 -9.27 6.71 -5.72
N LEU A 29 -8.00 6.96 -5.37
CA LEU A 29 -7.34 6.26 -4.28
C LEU A 29 -7.97 6.54 -2.92
N TRP A 30 -8.41 7.79 -2.69
CA TRP A 30 -9.12 8.18 -1.49
C TRP A 30 -10.51 7.54 -1.40
N ALA A 31 -11.31 7.61 -2.46
CA ALA A 31 -12.62 6.98 -2.52
C ALA A 31 -12.53 5.45 -2.37
N ALA A 32 -11.54 4.82 -3.02
CA ALA A 32 -11.31 3.39 -2.89
C ALA A 32 -10.92 2.97 -1.46
N ALA A 33 -10.30 3.86 -0.67
CA ALA A 33 -9.95 3.59 0.72
C ALA A 33 -11.18 3.50 1.65
N ALA A 34 -12.29 4.13 1.28
CA ALA A 34 -13.53 4.07 2.04
C ALA A 34 -14.06 2.62 2.17
N ILE A 35 -13.94 1.83 1.10
CA ILE A 35 -14.41 0.44 1.04
C ILE A 35 -13.73 -0.48 2.08
N PRO A 36 -12.39 -0.60 2.13
CA PRO A 36 -11.75 -1.42 3.15
C PRO A 36 -11.94 -0.86 4.57
N LEU A 37 -12.08 0.47 4.73
CA LEU A 37 -12.41 1.06 6.03
C LEU A 37 -13.78 0.57 6.54
N TYR A 38 -14.80 0.58 5.70
CA TYR A 38 -16.11 0.00 6.03
C TYR A 38 -15.97 -1.47 6.47
N GLY A 39 -15.19 -2.25 5.73
CA GLY A 39 -14.91 -3.65 6.07
C GLY A 39 -14.23 -3.84 7.43
N ILE A 40 -13.26 -2.99 7.78
CA ILE A 40 -12.57 -3.00 9.08
C ILE A 40 -13.57 -2.73 10.20
N VAL A 41 -14.34 -1.63 10.09
CA VAL A 41 -15.26 -1.20 11.15
C VAL A 41 -16.39 -2.21 11.32
N LEU A 42 -16.92 -2.76 10.23
CA LEU A 42 -17.94 -3.79 10.32
C LEU A 42 -17.43 -5.06 11.03
N LYS A 43 -16.17 -5.45 10.81
CA LYS A 43 -15.56 -6.61 11.49
C LYS A 43 -15.31 -6.37 12.98
N LEU A 44 -14.88 -5.16 13.35
CA LEU A 44 -14.56 -4.83 14.73
C LEU A 44 -15.80 -4.58 15.60
N TRP A 45 -16.84 -3.95 15.07
CA TRP A 45 -18.03 -3.56 15.85
C TRP A 45 -19.30 -4.36 15.52
N GLY A 46 -19.36 -5.07 14.40
CA GLY A 46 -20.54 -5.83 13.98
C GLY A 46 -21.76 -4.98 13.57
N ASP A 47 -21.70 -3.65 13.68
CA ASP A 47 -22.80 -2.74 13.36
C ASP A 47 -22.54 -1.98 12.05
N ARG A 48 -23.45 -2.16 11.08
CA ARG A 48 -23.43 -1.49 9.78
C ARG A 48 -23.58 0.02 9.89
N ARG A 49 -24.34 0.52 10.87
CA ARG A 49 -24.54 1.97 11.06
C ARG A 49 -23.25 2.65 11.47
N ILE A 50 -22.48 2.02 12.36
CA ILE A 50 -21.17 2.51 12.79
C ILE A 50 -20.19 2.50 11.61
N ALA A 51 -20.19 1.43 10.80
CA ALA A 51 -19.34 1.33 9.62
C ALA A 51 -19.66 2.41 8.56
N LEU A 52 -20.94 2.65 8.27
CA LEU A 52 -21.37 3.73 7.37
C LEU A 52 -21.00 5.11 7.93
N LEU A 53 -21.19 5.33 9.22
CA LEU A 53 -20.82 6.60 9.86
C LEU A 53 -19.31 6.84 9.77
N ALA A 54 -18.48 5.82 10.02
CA ALA A 54 -17.04 5.91 9.90
C ALA A 54 -16.59 6.24 8.46
N GLU A 55 -17.24 5.63 7.46
CA GLU A 55 -16.99 5.90 6.05
C GLU A 55 -17.35 7.35 5.68
N LEU A 56 -18.53 7.82 6.11
CA LEU A 56 -18.97 9.20 5.88
C LEU A 56 -18.03 10.21 6.56
N LEU A 57 -17.60 9.94 7.80
CA LEU A 57 -16.64 10.79 8.51
C LEU A 57 -15.28 10.82 7.82
N TYR A 58 -14.81 9.68 7.30
CA TYR A 58 -13.59 9.61 6.51
C TYR A 58 -13.68 10.43 5.22
N LEU A 59 -14.80 10.33 4.50
CA LEU A 59 -15.05 11.10 3.29
C LEU A 59 -15.30 12.60 3.57
N ALA A 60 -15.83 12.95 4.74
CA ALA A 60 -16.02 14.32 5.17
C ALA A 60 -14.75 14.97 5.76
N ALA A 61 -13.67 14.20 5.93
CA ALA A 61 -12.44 14.71 6.53
C ALA A 61 -11.77 15.75 5.61
N SER A 62 -11.94 17.04 5.96
CA SER A 62 -11.46 18.19 5.18
C SER A 62 -9.96 18.13 4.89
N HIS A 63 -9.16 17.60 5.81
CA HIS A 63 -7.72 17.43 5.61
C HIS A 63 -7.38 16.42 4.50
N LEU A 64 -8.13 15.34 4.37
CA LEU A 64 -7.94 14.35 3.30
C LEU A 64 -8.46 14.87 1.96
N GLN A 65 -9.54 15.65 1.98
CA GLN A 65 -10.05 16.33 0.80
C GLN A 65 -9.00 17.31 0.22
N ARG A 66 -8.30 18.07 1.07
CA ARG A 66 -7.21 18.96 0.62
C ARG A 66 -6.14 18.23 -0.18
N TYR A 67 -5.72 17.05 0.27
CA TYR A 67 -4.77 16.23 -0.48
C TYR A 67 -5.27 15.78 -1.86
N VAL A 68 -6.60 15.62 -2.04
CA VAL A 68 -7.18 15.39 -3.37
C VAL A 68 -7.03 16.63 -4.24
N TYR A 69 -7.41 17.80 -3.71
CA TYR A 69 -7.32 19.07 -4.45
C TYR A 69 -5.88 19.42 -4.83
N ASP A 70 -4.90 19.08 -3.99
CA ASP A 70 -3.49 19.31 -4.29
C ASP A 70 -2.88 18.23 -5.22
N GLY A 71 -3.65 17.18 -5.57
CA GLY A 71 -3.18 16.07 -6.39
C GLY A 71 -2.08 15.25 -5.73
N LEU A 72 -2.08 15.17 -4.39
CA LEU A 72 -1.05 14.52 -3.61
C LEU A 72 -1.30 13.02 -3.48
N ARG A 73 -0.23 12.25 -3.71
CA ARG A 73 -0.23 10.78 -3.58
C ARG A 73 -0.49 10.29 -2.15
N ASP A 74 -0.39 11.17 -1.16
CA ASP A 74 -0.55 10.86 0.26
C ASP A 74 -1.91 10.24 0.60
N ASN A 75 -2.95 10.52 -0.16
CA ASN A 75 -4.25 9.89 0.06
C ASN A 75 -4.24 8.38 -0.17
N GLY A 76 -3.43 7.89 -1.11
CA GLY A 76 -3.29 6.45 -1.36
C GLY A 76 -2.65 5.68 -0.20
N ARG A 77 -1.99 6.37 0.76
CA ARG A 77 -1.47 5.72 1.99
C ARG A 77 -2.60 5.09 2.81
N SER A 78 -3.77 5.73 2.82
CA SER A 78 -4.93 5.28 3.60
C SER A 78 -5.45 3.97 3.02
N LEU A 79 -5.54 3.88 1.69
CA LEU A 79 -5.95 2.66 0.99
C LEU A 79 -5.01 1.50 1.33
N GLY A 80 -3.70 1.70 1.20
CA GLY A 80 -2.71 0.66 1.50
C GLY A 80 -2.78 0.21 2.97
N LEU A 81 -2.91 1.15 3.90
CA LEU A 81 -3.04 0.87 5.33
C LEU A 81 -4.32 0.08 5.64
N PHE A 82 -5.47 0.53 5.13
CA PHE A 82 -6.74 -0.12 5.38
C PHE A 82 -6.81 -1.51 4.75
N LEU A 83 -6.26 -1.72 3.56
CA LEU A 83 -6.15 -3.06 2.98
C LEU A 83 -5.26 -3.97 3.83
N LEU A 84 -4.12 -3.47 4.32
CA LEU A 84 -3.24 -4.25 5.19
C LEU A 84 -3.93 -4.65 6.49
N VAL A 85 -4.59 -3.70 7.17
CA VAL A 85 -5.34 -3.96 8.41
C VAL A 85 -6.52 -4.90 8.17
N LEU A 86 -7.29 -4.70 7.09
CA LEU A 86 -8.40 -5.57 6.73
C LEU A 86 -7.91 -7.01 6.46
N GLY A 87 -6.81 -7.16 5.74
CA GLY A 87 -6.17 -8.44 5.48
C GLY A 87 -5.75 -9.14 6.78
N LEU A 88 -5.15 -8.40 7.72
CA LEU A 88 -4.80 -8.91 9.05
C LEU A 88 -6.04 -9.35 9.85
N LEU A 89 -7.11 -8.57 9.86
CA LEU A 89 -8.36 -8.93 10.54
C LEU A 89 -9.00 -10.18 9.92
N MET A 90 -9.05 -10.26 8.58
CA MET A 90 -9.53 -11.45 7.87
C MET A 90 -8.70 -12.69 8.21
N PHE A 91 -7.40 -12.52 8.39
CA PHE A 91 -6.52 -13.61 8.79
C PHE A 91 -6.77 -14.02 10.24
N TYR A 92 -6.90 -13.06 11.14
CA TYR A 92 -7.15 -13.29 12.57
C TYR A 92 -8.46 -14.04 12.82
N GLU A 93 -9.55 -13.69 12.15
CA GLU A 93 -10.85 -14.34 12.35
C GLU A 93 -10.90 -15.79 11.86
N SER A 94 -10.22 -16.10 10.75
CA SER A 94 -10.36 -17.39 10.06
C SER A 94 -9.11 -18.26 10.12
N CYS A 95 -8.01 -17.79 10.75
CA CYS A 95 -6.67 -18.37 10.97
C CYS A 95 -5.99 -19.14 9.81
N ARG A 96 -6.66 -19.24 8.65
CA ARG A 96 -6.29 -20.09 7.51
C ARG A 96 -6.79 -19.51 6.18
N SER A 97 -7.38 -18.33 6.19
CA SER A 97 -8.00 -17.73 5.02
C SER A 97 -6.95 -17.32 3.99
N TRP A 98 -6.95 -18.02 2.86
CA TRP A 98 -6.15 -17.64 1.69
C TRP A 98 -6.57 -16.30 1.08
N ARG A 99 -7.78 -15.82 1.39
CA ARG A 99 -8.26 -14.50 0.93
C ARG A 99 -7.53 -13.34 1.63
N ALA A 100 -7.00 -13.56 2.83
CA ALA A 100 -6.25 -12.54 3.55
C ALA A 100 -4.88 -12.24 2.93
N VAL A 101 -4.27 -13.23 2.26
CA VAL A 101 -2.96 -13.11 1.62
C VAL A 101 -2.93 -12.04 0.52
N PRO A 102 -3.77 -12.08 -0.53
CA PRO A 102 -3.75 -11.07 -1.58
C PRO A 102 -4.14 -9.68 -1.08
N VAL A 103 -5.11 -9.59 -0.16
CA VAL A 103 -5.53 -8.31 0.42
C VAL A 103 -4.38 -7.65 1.19
N SER A 104 -3.68 -8.41 2.03
CA SER A 104 -2.51 -7.93 2.79
C SER A 104 -1.35 -7.58 1.87
N ALA A 105 -1.07 -8.40 0.84
CA ALA A 105 0.00 -8.17 -0.11
C ALA A 105 -0.20 -6.89 -0.92
N VAL A 106 -1.42 -6.65 -1.41
CA VAL A 106 -1.78 -5.42 -2.14
C VAL A 106 -1.66 -4.21 -1.21
N GLY A 107 -2.14 -4.30 0.03
CA GLY A 107 -2.00 -3.22 1.02
C GLY A 107 -0.53 -2.87 1.30
N ALA A 108 0.30 -3.89 1.56
CA ALA A 108 1.74 -3.75 1.81
C ALA A 108 2.48 -3.16 0.59
N ALA A 109 2.17 -3.63 -0.62
CA ALA A 109 2.77 -3.13 -1.84
C ALA A 109 2.38 -1.67 -2.10
N LEU A 110 1.11 -1.31 -1.97
CA LEU A 110 0.63 0.08 -2.14
C LEU A 110 1.32 1.03 -1.15
N LEU A 111 1.41 0.66 0.14
CA LEU A 111 2.13 1.45 1.13
C LEU A 111 3.58 1.70 0.71
N THR A 112 4.28 0.61 0.35
CA THR A 112 5.69 0.63 -0.08
C THR A 112 5.92 1.51 -1.31
N MET A 113 4.99 1.49 -2.26
CA MET A 113 5.12 2.25 -3.52
C MET A 113 4.76 3.72 -3.39
N LEU A 114 3.80 4.06 -2.51
CA LEU A 114 3.22 5.40 -2.40
C LEU A 114 3.96 6.32 -1.43
N ARG A 115 4.58 5.78 -0.39
CA ARG A 115 5.18 6.60 0.67
C ARG A 115 6.55 6.09 1.10
N VAL A 116 7.41 7.03 1.52
CA VAL A 116 8.75 6.73 2.03
C VAL A 116 8.68 5.87 3.28
N ASP A 117 7.80 6.17 4.24
CA ASP A 117 7.65 5.40 5.49
C ASP A 117 6.86 4.09 5.29
N GLY A 118 6.29 3.89 4.09
CA GLY A 118 5.43 2.77 3.76
C GLY A 118 6.07 1.38 3.89
N PRO A 119 7.34 1.16 3.48
CA PRO A 119 8.01 -0.13 3.62
C PRO A 119 8.12 -0.56 5.10
N LEU A 120 8.33 0.39 6.02
CA LEU A 120 8.44 0.09 7.45
C LEU A 120 7.09 -0.40 8.01
N ILE A 121 6.00 0.28 7.66
CA ILE A 121 4.64 -0.10 8.06
C ILE A 121 4.24 -1.44 7.43
N ALA A 122 4.57 -1.63 6.16
CA ALA A 122 4.34 -2.89 5.45
C ALA A 122 5.10 -4.05 6.10
N ALA A 123 6.38 -3.85 6.45
CA ALA A 123 7.20 -4.84 7.14
C ALA A 123 6.61 -5.21 8.52
N ALA A 124 6.16 -4.23 9.29
CA ALA A 124 5.50 -4.46 10.57
C ALA A 124 4.21 -5.29 10.41
N GLY A 125 3.37 -4.96 9.43
CA GLY A 125 2.15 -5.72 9.15
C GLY A 125 2.43 -7.15 8.67
N ILE A 126 3.42 -7.33 7.80
CA ILE A 126 3.84 -8.67 7.35
C ILE A 126 4.39 -9.48 8.53
N LEU A 127 5.16 -8.87 9.42
CA LEU A 127 5.66 -9.52 10.63
C LEU A 127 4.51 -9.98 11.53
N CYS A 128 3.49 -9.13 11.76
CA CYS A 128 2.28 -9.53 12.49
C CYS A 128 1.58 -10.73 11.83
N PHE A 129 1.46 -10.72 10.50
CA PHE A 129 0.90 -11.85 9.75
C PHE A 129 1.70 -13.13 9.98
N ILE A 130 3.03 -13.06 9.89
CA ILE A 130 3.92 -14.22 10.08
C ILE A 130 3.82 -14.76 11.50
N VAL A 131 3.86 -13.89 12.51
CA VAL A 131 3.74 -14.29 13.92
C VAL A 131 2.40 -14.99 14.17
N TRP A 132 1.30 -14.47 13.64
CA TRP A 132 -0.01 -15.12 13.78
C TRP A 132 -0.11 -16.46 13.05
N ASP A 133 0.46 -16.60 11.84
CA ASP A 133 0.44 -17.87 11.11
C ASP A 133 1.30 -18.94 11.82
N VAL A 134 2.45 -18.55 12.39
CA VAL A 134 3.32 -19.45 13.14
C VAL A 134 2.69 -19.91 14.45
N THR A 135 2.09 -18.98 15.21
CA THR A 135 1.45 -19.29 16.50
C THR A 135 0.16 -20.10 16.34
N GLY A 136 -0.65 -19.81 15.32
CA GLY A 136 -1.96 -20.43 15.13
C GLY A 136 -1.98 -21.73 14.32
N ASN A 137 -0.93 -22.04 13.56
CA ASN A 137 -1.02 -23.08 12.51
C ASN A 137 0.17 -24.05 12.44
N HIS A 138 0.85 -24.28 13.57
CA HIS A 138 1.93 -25.27 13.71
C HIS A 138 2.98 -25.22 12.57
N ARG A 139 3.40 -24.01 12.18
CA ARG A 139 4.47 -23.74 11.19
C ARG A 139 4.18 -24.04 9.72
N ASN A 140 2.91 -24.04 9.28
CA ASN A 140 2.63 -24.07 7.83
C ASN A 140 2.94 -22.70 7.19
N LEU A 141 4.20 -22.50 6.78
CA LEU A 141 4.73 -21.23 6.25
C LEU A 141 4.31 -20.90 4.80
N LEU A 142 3.44 -21.70 4.17
CA LEU A 142 3.05 -21.50 2.77
C LEU A 142 2.35 -20.16 2.53
N ARG A 143 1.51 -19.70 3.47
CA ARG A 143 0.79 -18.42 3.33
C ARG A 143 1.72 -17.23 3.52
N CYS A 144 2.64 -17.34 4.48
CA CYS A 144 3.71 -16.36 4.68
C CYS A 144 4.60 -16.24 3.43
N ALA A 145 5.00 -17.38 2.86
CA ALA A 145 5.77 -17.41 1.62
C ALA A 145 4.98 -16.78 0.46
N ALA A 146 3.70 -17.14 0.30
CA ALA A 146 2.84 -16.56 -0.72
C ALA A 146 2.66 -15.03 -0.54
N LEU A 147 2.49 -14.56 0.70
CA LEU A 147 2.41 -13.13 1.02
C LEU A 147 3.69 -12.38 0.63
N LEU A 148 4.85 -12.91 1.01
CA LEU A 148 6.15 -12.32 0.69
C LEU A 148 6.41 -12.31 -0.82
N ILE A 149 6.18 -13.44 -1.49
CA ILE A 149 6.34 -13.56 -2.94
C ILE A 149 5.41 -12.57 -3.64
N LEU A 150 4.13 -12.56 -3.31
CA LEU A 150 3.15 -11.68 -3.95
C LEU A 150 3.47 -10.20 -3.71
N THR A 151 3.84 -9.82 -2.48
CA THR A 151 4.25 -8.45 -2.18
C THR A 151 5.48 -8.05 -2.99
N THR A 152 6.49 -8.93 -3.05
CA THR A 152 7.74 -8.70 -3.81
C THR A 152 7.46 -8.54 -5.30
N VAL A 153 6.61 -9.40 -5.88
CA VAL A 153 6.19 -9.31 -7.28
C VAL A 153 5.49 -7.99 -7.56
N LEU A 154 4.58 -7.54 -6.69
CA LEU A 154 3.84 -6.29 -6.87
C LEU A 154 4.75 -5.05 -6.78
N ILE A 155 5.76 -5.04 -5.90
CA ILE A 155 6.70 -3.92 -5.79
C ILE A 155 7.84 -3.98 -6.82
N SER A 156 8.05 -5.14 -7.46
CA SER A 156 9.16 -5.37 -8.39
C SER A 156 9.30 -4.32 -9.50
N PRO A 157 8.22 -3.78 -10.11
CA PRO A 157 8.38 -2.77 -11.16
C PRO A 157 9.02 -1.48 -10.62
N GLN A 158 8.70 -1.11 -9.37
CA GLN A 158 9.28 0.06 -8.73
C GLN A 158 10.74 -0.18 -8.32
N LEU A 159 11.05 -1.38 -7.82
CA LEU A 159 12.44 -1.76 -7.50
C LEU A 159 13.31 -1.76 -8.75
N TYR A 160 12.81 -2.29 -9.87
CA TYR A 160 13.53 -2.33 -11.14
C TYR A 160 13.82 -0.92 -11.69
N LEU A 161 12.84 -0.03 -11.66
CA LEU A 161 13.03 1.35 -12.13
C LEU A 161 14.01 2.12 -11.25
N ASN A 162 13.92 1.96 -9.92
CA ASN A 162 14.88 2.58 -9.03
C ASN A 162 16.29 1.99 -9.20
N TYR A 163 16.41 0.68 -9.40
CA TYR A 163 17.70 0.05 -9.70
C TYR A 163 18.33 0.61 -10.98
N ARG A 164 17.54 0.81 -12.04
CA ARG A 164 18.01 1.45 -13.28
C ARG A 164 18.47 2.89 -13.08
N TRP A 165 17.83 3.65 -12.20
CA TRP A 165 18.14 5.07 -12.01
C TRP A 165 19.23 5.34 -10.97
N SER A 166 19.26 4.61 -9.86
CA SER A 166 20.19 4.86 -8.75
C SER A 166 21.22 3.76 -8.54
N GLY A 167 21.14 2.64 -9.25
CA GLY A 167 22.01 1.48 -9.04
C GLY A 167 21.63 0.63 -7.81
N TYR A 168 20.58 1.01 -7.05
CA TYR A 168 20.11 0.26 -5.88
C TYR A 168 18.65 -0.20 -6.04
N PRO A 169 18.31 -1.47 -5.73
CA PRO A 169 16.95 -1.97 -5.77
C PRO A 169 16.18 -1.54 -4.51
N VAL A 170 15.96 -0.23 -4.37
CA VAL A 170 15.27 0.36 -3.21
C VAL A 170 13.84 0.76 -3.55
N PRO A 171 12.91 0.75 -2.58
CA PRO A 171 11.53 1.24 -2.81
C PRO A 171 11.47 2.73 -3.12
N ASN A 172 12.43 3.50 -2.62
CA ASN A 172 12.49 4.95 -2.79
C ASN A 172 13.94 5.41 -2.90
N SER A 173 14.22 6.40 -3.76
CA SER A 173 15.56 6.97 -3.95
C SER A 173 16.14 7.61 -2.68
N ARG A 174 15.32 7.99 -1.69
CA ARG A 174 15.85 8.44 -0.39
C ARG A 174 16.65 7.36 0.34
N TYR A 175 16.33 6.08 0.10
CA TYR A 175 17.08 4.98 0.70
C TYR A 175 18.43 4.77 0.01
N SER A 176 18.58 5.11 -1.28
CA SER A 176 19.90 5.01 -1.92
C SER A 176 20.88 6.00 -1.32
N LEU A 177 20.44 7.22 -0.98
CA LEU A 177 21.27 8.19 -0.27
C LEU A 177 21.77 7.67 1.09
N ILE A 178 20.91 6.95 1.82
CA ILE A 178 21.29 6.34 3.11
C ILE A 178 22.31 5.22 2.89
N LEU A 179 22.09 4.36 1.90
CA LEU A 179 23.02 3.25 1.58
C LEU A 179 24.38 3.77 1.11
N GLU A 180 24.39 4.84 0.34
CA GLU A 180 25.59 5.53 -0.10
C GLU A 180 26.36 6.15 1.08
N HIS A 181 25.66 6.79 2.03
CA HIS A 181 26.27 7.27 3.28
C HIS A 181 26.85 6.13 4.14
N LEU A 182 26.28 4.93 4.05
CA LEU A 182 26.77 3.73 4.73
C LEU A 182 27.92 3.03 3.96
N GLY A 183 28.34 3.58 2.81
CA GLY A 183 29.44 3.04 2.00
C GLY A 183 29.10 1.73 1.28
N ILE A 184 27.82 1.39 1.14
CA ILE A 184 27.39 0.19 0.41
C ILE A 184 27.41 0.53 -1.08
N PRO A 185 28.21 -0.12 -1.93
CA PRO A 185 28.29 0.20 -3.34
C PRO A 185 27.00 -0.15 -4.07
N GLY A 186 26.62 0.68 -5.05
CA GLY A 186 25.52 0.40 -5.98
C GLY A 186 25.86 -0.82 -6.83
N TRP A 187 24.85 -1.65 -7.11
CA TRP A 187 25.02 -2.88 -7.89
C TRP A 187 24.65 -2.72 -9.37
N GLY A 188 24.19 -1.53 -9.77
CA GLY A 188 23.82 -1.22 -11.14
C GLY A 188 24.68 -0.10 -11.69
N ASP A 189 24.88 -0.13 -13.01
CA ASP A 189 25.39 0.99 -13.79
C ASP A 189 24.32 2.07 -13.75
N GLY A 190 24.35 2.94 -12.73
CA GLY A 190 23.48 4.10 -12.68
C GLY A 190 23.62 4.90 -13.98
N ILE A 191 22.50 5.40 -14.50
CA ILE A 191 22.53 6.32 -15.65
C ILE A 191 23.17 7.64 -15.22
#